data_AF-A0A4T0VUL0-F1
#
_entry.id   AF-A0A4T0VUL0-F1
#
_cell.length_a   1.000
_cell.length_b   1.000
_cell.length_c   1.000
_cell.angle_alpha   90.00
_cell.angle_beta   90.00
_cell.angle_gamma   90.00
#
_symmetry.space_group_name_H-M   'P 1'
#
loop_
_entity.id
_entity.type
_entity.pdbx_description
1 polymer ?
#
loop_
_entity_poly.entity_id
_entity_poly.type
_entity_poly.pdbx_seq_one_letter_code
_entity_poly.pdbx_strand_id
1 'polypeptide(L)'
;MGTKRERDEAKPAEDVKMADDSSDDEDFDVVNVDFEWFNFDPEIDFQGTKTLLRQLLDVDSTLFNISGLADLILSQPTIGSTVKVDSKENDAYALTTVLNIKEHSQKPEMAELAKYIIDKAQTNAALAPIPQVINGGAQVGLVISERLINMPSEIAPPMYRMLIDEVEAAVEDKEPYEFTHYLILSKTYQEVESTLTETERKGKKAKADAAMWHFHPEDEVFVKHATAHGSFQFTNEEKAVADSKRAFQEMGVKSHGYLILIEASKWEGAVKAVEQYLSPPQ
;
A
#
# COMPACT_ATOMS: atom_id res chain seq x y z
N MET A 1 -1.60 -67.90 5.29
CA MET A 1 -2.38 -69.16 5.21
C MET A 1 -2.11 -69.93 6.48
N GLY A 2 -3.01 -70.25 7.40
CA GLY A 2 -4.45 -70.10 7.54
C GLY A 2 -4.87 -71.16 8.56
N THR A 3 -5.59 -70.81 9.62
CA THR A 3 -6.41 -71.80 10.33
C THR A 3 -7.63 -71.14 10.95
N LYS A 4 -8.78 -71.62 10.46
CA LYS A 4 -10.16 -71.32 10.83
C LYS A 4 -10.45 -71.51 12.32
N ARG A 5 -11.44 -70.75 12.82
CA ARG A 5 -12.60 -71.30 13.57
C ARG A 5 -13.87 -70.48 13.29
N GLU A 6 -14.85 -71.14 12.65
CA GLU A 6 -16.30 -70.91 12.74
C GLU A 6 -16.81 -71.65 14.01
N ARG A 7 -17.99 -71.44 14.63
CA ARG A 7 -19.12 -70.49 14.63
C ARG A 7 -20.12 -71.05 15.68
N ASP A 8 -20.88 -70.21 16.38
CA ASP A 8 -22.23 -70.48 16.97
C ASP A 8 -22.67 -69.19 17.70
N GLU A 9 -23.56 -68.32 17.18
CA GLU A 9 -25.06 -68.36 17.25
C GLU A 9 -25.59 -68.63 18.67
N ALA A 10 -26.50 -67.87 19.32
CA ALA A 10 -27.34 -66.72 18.98
C ALA A 10 -27.98 -66.15 20.28
N LYS A 11 -28.38 -64.87 20.31
CA LYS A 11 -29.75 -64.37 20.60
C LYS A 11 -29.80 -62.84 20.82
N PRO A 12 -30.98 -62.20 20.60
CA PRO A 12 -31.07 -60.84 20.08
C PRO A 12 -31.53 -59.78 21.10
N ALA A 13 -31.42 -58.54 20.63
CA ALA A 13 -32.14 -57.32 21.02
C ALA A 13 -31.77 -56.65 22.35
N GLU A 14 -31.11 -55.49 22.24
CA GLU A 14 -31.67 -54.25 22.80
C GLU A 14 -31.44 -53.11 21.79
N ASP A 15 -32.53 -52.41 21.47
CA ASP A 15 -32.58 -51.19 20.67
C ASP A 15 -31.67 -50.12 21.30
N VAL A 16 -30.52 -49.85 20.68
CA VAL A 16 -29.81 -48.60 20.92
C VAL A 16 -30.58 -47.53 20.15
N LYS A 17 -31.57 -46.94 20.83
CA LYS A 17 -32.19 -45.68 20.41
C LYS A 17 -31.07 -44.69 20.14
N MET A 18 -31.01 -44.22 18.89
CA MET A 18 -30.27 -43.00 18.56
C MET A 18 -30.81 -41.89 19.44
N ALA A 19 -30.01 -41.51 20.45
CA ALA A 19 -30.10 -40.20 21.04
C ALA A 19 -29.47 -39.26 20.02
N ASP A 20 -30.35 -38.65 19.25
CA ASP A 20 -30.16 -37.37 18.58
C ASP A 20 -29.83 -36.34 19.67
N ASP A 21 -28.56 -36.31 20.08
CA ASP A 21 -28.07 -35.35 21.06
C ASP A 21 -27.33 -34.24 20.31
N SER A 22 -28.13 -33.21 20.05
CA SER A 22 -27.78 -31.81 19.94
C SER A 22 -26.58 -31.48 19.04
N SER A 23 -26.90 -30.88 17.90
CA SER A 23 -26.00 -29.93 17.23
C SER A 23 -25.43 -28.97 18.26
N ASP A 24 -24.18 -29.19 18.66
CA ASP A 24 -23.32 -28.12 19.15
C ASP A 24 -23.12 -27.19 17.94
N ASP A 25 -24.07 -26.27 17.79
CA ASP A 25 -23.82 -24.98 17.17
C ASP A 25 -22.75 -24.31 18.04
N GLU A 26 -21.49 -24.67 17.81
CA GLU A 26 -20.37 -23.78 18.13
C GLU A 26 -20.67 -22.50 17.36
N ASP A 27 -21.28 -21.53 18.05
CA ASP A 27 -21.38 -20.13 17.66
C ASP A 27 -19.96 -19.67 17.33
N PHE A 28 -19.54 -19.86 16.07
CA PHE A 28 -18.45 -19.09 15.50
C PHE A 28 -18.96 -17.65 15.54
N ASP A 29 -18.53 -16.90 16.55
CA ASP A 29 -18.71 -15.45 16.61
C ASP A 29 -18.23 -14.88 15.27
N VAL A 30 -19.18 -14.58 14.38
CA VAL A 30 -18.88 -14.02 13.07
C VAL A 30 -18.36 -12.61 13.31
N VAL A 31 -17.04 -12.45 13.24
CA VAL A 31 -16.40 -11.15 13.34
C VAL A 31 -16.68 -10.40 12.04
N ASN A 32 -17.65 -9.48 12.08
CA ASN A 32 -17.88 -8.52 11.01
C ASN A 32 -16.87 -7.38 11.15
N VAL A 33 -16.16 -7.11 10.05
CA VAL A 33 -15.20 -6.02 9.96
C VAL A 33 -15.69 -5.10 8.84
N ASP A 34 -16.11 -3.90 9.21
CA ASP A 34 -16.57 -2.90 8.27
C ASP A 34 -15.45 -1.89 7.98
N PHE A 35 -15.13 -1.72 6.69
CA PHE A 35 -14.21 -0.71 6.22
C PHE A 35 -14.99 0.54 5.83
N GLU A 36 -14.71 1.64 6.51
CA GLU A 36 -15.40 2.91 6.30
C GLU A 36 -14.41 4.00 5.86
N TRP A 37 -14.86 4.85 4.95
CA TRP A 37 -14.06 5.95 4.41
C TRP A 37 -14.47 7.26 5.07
N PHE A 38 -13.48 8.02 5.52
CA PHE A 38 -13.69 9.31 6.17
C PHE A 38 -12.76 10.36 5.60
N ASN A 39 -13.18 11.62 5.61
CA ASN A 39 -12.27 12.75 5.46
C ASN A 39 -11.25 12.73 6.61
N PHE A 40 -10.10 13.34 6.38
CA PHE A 40 -9.10 13.54 7.41
C PHE A 40 -9.67 14.32 8.61
N ASP A 41 -9.37 13.83 9.81
CA ASP A 41 -9.69 14.47 11.07
C ASP A 41 -8.39 14.83 11.81
N PRO A 42 -7.97 16.12 11.83
CA PRO A 42 -6.68 16.50 12.40
C PRO A 42 -6.52 16.17 13.90
N GLU A 43 -7.62 16.02 14.63
CA GLU A 43 -7.59 15.68 16.07
C GLU A 43 -7.31 14.19 16.30
N ILE A 44 -7.60 13.33 15.32
CA ILE A 44 -7.52 11.87 15.41
C ILE A 44 -6.39 11.33 14.54
N ASP A 45 -6.30 11.77 13.28
CA ASP A 45 -5.53 11.10 12.22
C ASP A 45 -4.05 11.46 12.17
N PHE A 46 -3.58 12.38 13.02
CA PHE A 46 -2.17 12.81 13.03
C PHE A 46 -1.21 11.65 13.23
N GLN A 47 -1.47 10.76 14.19
CA GLN A 47 -0.54 9.69 14.49
C GLN A 47 -0.62 8.54 13.46
N GLY A 48 -1.82 8.20 12.99
CA GLY A 48 -2.01 7.24 11.89
C GLY A 48 -1.32 7.69 10.61
N THR A 49 -1.52 8.95 10.21
CA THR A 49 -0.89 9.56 9.03
C THR A 49 0.64 9.49 9.12
N LYS A 50 1.23 9.85 10.26
CA LYS A 50 2.69 9.76 10.45
C LYS A 50 3.20 8.32 10.35
N THR A 51 2.43 7.36 10.82
CA THR A 51 2.80 5.94 10.78
C THR A 51 2.82 5.44 9.34
N LEU A 52 1.78 5.76 8.57
CA LEU A 52 1.70 5.43 7.14
C LEU A 52 2.79 6.15 6.33
N LEU A 53 3.07 7.43 6.60
CA LEU A 53 4.18 8.14 5.94
C LEU A 53 5.56 7.52 6.25
N ARG A 54 5.80 7.10 7.49
CA ARG A 54 7.04 6.37 7.84
C ARG A 54 7.12 5.04 7.11
N GLN A 55 6.00 4.34 7.00
CA GLN A 55 5.93 3.09 6.24
C GLN A 55 6.25 3.35 4.76
N LEU A 56 5.71 4.40 4.15
CA LEU A 56 5.93 4.74 2.74
C LEU A 56 7.39 5.12 2.44
N LEU A 57 8.00 5.94 3.30
CA LEU A 57 9.38 6.40 3.14
C LEU A 57 10.42 5.42 3.72
N ASP A 58 9.96 4.37 4.40
CA ASP A 58 10.77 3.28 4.93
C ASP A 58 11.96 3.78 5.78
N VAL A 59 13.14 3.19 5.63
CA VAL A 59 14.40 3.61 6.27
C VAL A 59 14.78 5.07 6.03
N ASP A 60 14.28 5.69 4.96
CA ASP A 60 14.50 7.10 4.66
C ASP A 60 13.53 8.03 5.38
N SER A 61 12.51 7.51 6.07
CA SER A 61 11.59 8.34 6.87
C SER A 61 12.30 9.23 7.89
N THR A 62 13.46 8.83 8.39
CA THR A 62 14.32 9.62 9.29
C THR A 62 14.95 10.86 8.66
N LEU A 63 14.94 10.97 7.33
CA LEU A 63 15.45 12.12 6.58
C LEU A 63 14.45 13.27 6.51
N PHE A 64 13.20 13.04 6.90
CA PHE A 64 12.11 13.99 6.70
C PHE A 64 11.47 14.40 8.02
N ASN A 65 10.96 15.64 8.06
CA ASN A 65 10.01 16.06 9.09
C ASN A 65 8.64 15.40 8.84
N ILE A 66 8.48 14.15 9.26
CA ILE A 66 7.24 13.38 9.09
C ILE A 66 6.04 14.07 9.77
N SER A 67 6.25 14.73 10.91
CA SER A 67 5.18 15.46 11.59
C SER A 67 4.67 16.61 10.73
N GLY A 68 5.56 17.42 10.14
CA GLY A 68 5.15 18.53 9.28
C GLY A 68 4.53 18.07 7.96
N LEU A 69 4.95 16.92 7.40
CA LEU A 69 4.25 16.30 6.26
C LEU A 69 2.83 15.84 6.63
N ALA A 70 2.65 15.27 7.83
CA ALA A 70 1.32 14.90 8.30
C ALA A 70 0.44 16.13 8.53
N ASP A 71 0.95 17.19 9.19
CA ASP A 71 0.24 18.45 9.35
C ASP A 71 -0.13 19.07 8.00
N LEU A 72 0.76 18.98 7.00
CA LEU A 72 0.49 19.44 5.65
C LEU A 72 -0.69 18.68 5.02
N ILE A 73 -0.69 17.35 5.09
CA ILE A 73 -1.78 16.52 4.57
C ILE A 73 -3.11 16.86 5.28
N LEU A 74 -3.10 16.93 6.60
CA LEU A 74 -4.28 17.20 7.43
C LEU A 74 -4.77 18.66 7.32
N SER A 75 -3.93 19.58 6.85
CA SER A 75 -4.34 20.96 6.59
C SER A 75 -5.20 21.11 5.32
N GLN A 76 -5.31 20.05 4.51
CA GLN A 76 -6.20 20.03 3.34
C GLN A 76 -7.63 19.69 3.80
N PRO A 77 -8.60 20.60 3.68
CA PRO A 77 -9.93 20.39 4.23
C PRO A 77 -10.76 19.38 3.44
N THR A 78 -10.53 19.27 2.14
CA THR A 78 -11.42 18.57 1.19
C THR A 78 -10.71 17.54 0.33
N ILE A 79 -9.39 17.39 0.46
CA ILE A 79 -8.59 16.55 -0.44
C ILE A 79 -7.99 15.35 0.29
N GLY A 80 -8.52 14.19 -0.07
CA GLY A 80 -8.11 12.88 0.37
C GLY A 80 -8.96 12.32 1.49
N SER A 81 -8.80 11.02 1.69
CA SER A 81 -9.61 10.21 2.59
C SER A 81 -8.75 9.21 3.35
N THR A 82 -9.29 8.76 4.47
CA THR A 82 -8.77 7.68 5.31
C THR A 82 -9.72 6.49 5.30
N VAL A 83 -9.19 5.29 5.54
CA VAL A 83 -10.01 4.10 5.84
C VAL A 83 -9.80 3.72 7.29
N LYS A 84 -10.91 3.59 8.01
CA LYS A 84 -10.95 3.17 9.41
C LYS A 84 -11.87 1.96 9.54
N VAL A 85 -11.71 1.23 10.63
CA VAL A 85 -12.51 0.06 10.97
C VAL A 85 -13.27 0.34 12.25
N ASP A 86 -14.53 -0.06 12.29
CA ASP A 86 -15.49 0.01 13.41
C ASP A 86 -15.91 1.42 13.90
N SER A 87 -15.03 2.42 13.86
CA SER A 87 -15.34 3.77 14.36
C SER A 87 -14.46 4.86 13.73
N LYS A 88 -15.04 6.05 13.53
CA LYS A 88 -14.30 7.26 13.12
C LYS A 88 -13.23 7.70 14.14
N GLU A 89 -13.41 7.33 15.41
CA GLU A 89 -12.47 7.64 16.50
C GLU A 89 -11.19 6.79 16.46
N ASN A 90 -11.17 5.72 15.65
CA ASN A 90 -10.00 4.85 15.50
C ASN A 90 -8.95 5.47 14.57
N ASP A 91 -7.72 4.98 14.70
CA ASP A 91 -6.60 5.33 13.82
C ASP A 91 -6.90 4.91 12.37
N ALA A 92 -6.46 5.74 11.42
CA ALA A 92 -6.50 5.41 9.99
C ALA A 92 -5.57 4.23 9.66
N TYR A 93 -6.12 3.20 8.99
CA TYR A 93 -5.38 2.03 8.50
C TYR A 93 -4.98 2.15 7.03
N ALA A 94 -5.62 3.05 6.30
CA ALA A 94 -5.18 3.50 4.98
C ALA A 94 -5.42 5.01 4.84
N LEU A 95 -4.66 5.65 3.96
CA LEU A 95 -4.92 7.00 3.52
C LEU A 95 -4.66 7.15 2.02
N THR A 96 -5.31 8.11 1.39
CA THR A 96 -5.00 8.57 0.05
C THR A 96 -5.23 10.07 -0.02
N THR A 97 -4.27 10.82 -0.57
CA THR A 97 -4.36 12.28 -0.75
C THR A 97 -3.49 12.71 -1.92
N VAL A 98 -3.64 13.95 -2.38
CA VAL A 98 -2.78 14.55 -3.40
C VAL A 98 -2.33 15.95 -2.98
N LEU A 99 -1.01 16.18 -2.95
CA LEU A 99 -0.43 17.48 -2.60
C LEU A 99 0.07 18.20 -3.86
N ASN A 100 -0.26 19.48 -4.01
CA ASN A 100 0.34 20.28 -5.09
C ASN A 100 1.80 20.64 -4.74
N ILE A 101 2.75 20.05 -5.47
CA ILE A 101 4.20 20.27 -5.25
C ILE A 101 4.58 21.75 -5.41
N LYS A 102 3.99 22.43 -6.39
CA LYS A 102 4.32 23.83 -6.70
C LYS A 102 3.72 24.79 -5.67
N GLU A 103 2.47 24.59 -5.30
CA GLU A 103 1.79 25.42 -4.29
C GLU A 103 2.50 25.34 -2.94
N HIS A 104 2.92 24.13 -2.55
CA HIS A 104 3.56 23.90 -1.26
C HIS A 104 5.08 24.03 -1.29
N SER A 105 5.69 24.51 -2.40
CA SER A 105 7.15 24.52 -2.58
C SER A 105 7.91 25.37 -1.56
N GLN A 106 7.24 26.30 -0.89
CA GLN A 106 7.83 27.16 0.15
C GLN A 106 7.76 26.53 1.55
N LYS A 107 7.01 25.43 1.73
CA LYS A 107 6.99 24.66 2.98
C LYS A 107 8.23 23.76 3.01
N PRO A 108 9.08 23.82 4.05
CA PRO A 108 10.33 23.05 4.12
C PRO A 108 10.14 21.56 3.86
N GLU A 109 9.08 20.97 4.40
CA GLU A 109 8.78 19.55 4.33
C GLU A 109 8.49 19.09 2.89
N MET A 110 7.75 19.92 2.14
CA MET A 110 7.48 19.66 0.73
C MET A 110 8.71 19.91 -0.13
N ALA A 111 9.48 20.98 0.15
CA ALA A 111 10.69 21.29 -0.59
C ALA A 111 11.74 20.16 -0.46
N GLU A 112 11.91 19.63 0.75
CA GLU A 112 12.80 18.50 1.04
C GLU A 112 12.34 17.22 0.32
N LEU A 113 11.03 16.91 0.38
CA LEU A 113 10.47 15.73 -0.29
C LEU A 113 10.58 15.84 -1.82
N ALA A 114 10.27 17.00 -2.40
CA ALA A 114 10.40 17.23 -3.84
C ALA A 114 11.85 17.11 -4.30
N LYS A 115 12.80 17.68 -3.55
CA LYS A 115 14.23 17.53 -3.83
C LYS A 115 14.66 16.07 -3.77
N TYR A 116 14.26 15.34 -2.74
CA TYR A 116 14.55 13.91 -2.62
C TYR A 116 14.04 13.12 -3.83
N ILE A 117 12.78 13.33 -4.23
CA ILE A 117 12.19 12.69 -5.41
C ILE A 117 12.99 12.99 -6.67
N ILE A 118 13.38 14.25 -6.88
CA ILE A 118 14.20 14.67 -8.03
C ILE A 118 15.56 13.95 -8.02
N ASP A 119 16.25 13.97 -6.88
CA ASP A 119 17.57 13.36 -6.72
C ASP A 119 17.51 11.85 -6.98
N LYS A 120 16.46 11.18 -6.48
CA LYS A 120 16.21 9.74 -6.73
C LYS A 120 15.85 9.45 -8.18
N ALA A 121 15.00 10.27 -8.80
CA ALA A 121 14.61 10.10 -10.20
C ALA A 121 15.81 10.19 -11.14
N GLN A 122 16.82 11.02 -10.83
CA GLN A 122 18.05 11.12 -11.63
C GLN A 122 18.90 9.84 -11.63
N THR A 123 18.68 8.92 -10.70
CA THR A 123 19.41 7.64 -10.62
C THR A 123 18.90 6.59 -11.62
N ASN A 124 17.75 6.84 -12.26
CA ASN A 124 17.11 5.90 -13.18
C ASN A 124 16.68 6.62 -14.46
N ALA A 125 17.22 6.20 -15.61
CA ALA A 125 16.93 6.84 -16.89
C ALA A 125 15.43 6.81 -17.27
N ALA A 126 14.67 5.80 -16.81
CA ALA A 126 13.23 5.73 -17.04
C ALA A 126 12.43 6.83 -16.30
N LEU A 127 13.03 7.44 -15.27
CA LEU A 127 12.44 8.50 -14.45
C LEU A 127 12.85 9.91 -14.90
N ALA A 128 13.63 10.05 -15.99
CA ALA A 128 14.14 11.32 -16.48
C ALA A 128 13.06 12.42 -16.70
N PRO A 129 11.79 12.11 -17.07
CA PRO A 129 10.75 13.13 -17.16
C PRO A 129 10.37 13.79 -15.83
N ILE A 130 10.51 13.11 -14.69
CA ILE A 130 10.05 13.61 -13.39
C ILE A 130 10.78 14.90 -12.96
N PRO A 131 12.14 14.96 -12.96
CA PRO A 131 12.85 16.21 -12.70
C PRO A 131 12.49 17.34 -13.66
N GLN A 132 12.18 17.02 -14.92
CA GLN A 132 11.84 18.03 -15.93
C GLN A 132 10.49 18.67 -15.64
N VAL A 133 9.46 17.88 -15.30
CA VAL A 133 8.12 18.41 -15.01
C VAL A 133 8.10 19.19 -13.70
N ILE A 134 8.78 18.72 -12.65
CA ILE A 134 8.81 19.40 -11.36
C ILE A 134 9.58 20.72 -11.47
N ASN A 135 10.80 20.72 -12.03
CA ASN A 135 11.60 21.94 -12.17
C ASN A 135 11.05 22.89 -13.25
N GLY A 136 10.29 22.38 -14.23
CA GLY A 136 9.63 23.16 -15.26
C GLY A 136 8.45 24.00 -14.77
N GLY A 137 8.07 23.87 -13.48
CA GLY A 137 6.98 24.64 -12.88
C GLY A 137 5.58 24.16 -13.28
N ALA A 138 5.47 22.91 -13.73
CA ALA A 138 4.19 22.25 -13.99
C ALA A 138 3.39 22.10 -12.69
N GLN A 139 2.05 22.05 -12.79
CA GLN A 139 1.20 21.69 -11.65
C GLN A 139 1.24 20.17 -11.49
N VAL A 140 2.01 19.69 -10.52
CA VAL A 140 2.18 18.25 -10.26
C VAL A 140 1.51 17.91 -8.93
N GLY A 141 0.51 17.02 -8.99
CA GLY A 141 -0.11 16.44 -7.82
C GLY A 141 0.69 15.25 -7.33
N LEU A 142 1.34 15.37 -6.17
CA LEU A 142 2.00 14.25 -5.50
C LEU A 142 0.94 13.41 -4.80
N VAL A 143 0.62 12.25 -5.39
CA VAL A 143 -0.31 11.29 -4.83
C VAL A 143 0.41 10.45 -3.78
N ILE A 144 -0.14 10.44 -2.57
CA ILE A 144 0.32 9.63 -1.44
C ILE A 144 -0.82 8.68 -1.12
N SER A 145 -0.61 7.39 -1.36
CA SER A 145 -1.55 6.32 -1.01
C SER A 145 -0.77 5.20 -0.32
N GLU A 146 -1.17 4.87 0.90
CA GLU A 146 -0.49 3.85 1.72
C GLU A 146 -1.50 3.22 2.68
N ARG A 147 -1.32 1.93 2.95
CA ARG A 147 -2.17 1.16 3.85
C ARG A 147 -1.38 0.13 4.63
N LEU A 148 -1.90 -0.31 5.77
CA LEU A 148 -1.31 -1.45 6.46
C LEU A 148 -1.33 -2.70 5.56
N ILE A 149 -0.31 -3.56 5.66
CA ILE A 149 -0.13 -4.70 4.74
C ILE A 149 -1.28 -5.72 4.77
N ASN A 150 -2.05 -5.75 5.86
CA ASN A 150 -3.20 -6.62 6.06
C ASN A 150 -4.52 -6.00 5.56
N MET A 151 -4.50 -4.76 5.04
CA MET A 151 -5.68 -4.13 4.48
C MET A 151 -5.95 -4.66 3.06
N PRO A 152 -7.21 -5.02 2.74
CA PRO A 152 -7.55 -5.54 1.42
C PRO A 152 -7.31 -4.48 0.34
N SER A 153 -6.91 -4.93 -0.85
CA SER A 153 -6.66 -4.05 -2.00
C SER A 153 -7.93 -3.37 -2.52
N GLU A 154 -9.07 -3.98 -2.28
CA GLU A 154 -10.40 -3.59 -2.72
C GLU A 154 -10.86 -2.26 -2.11
N ILE A 155 -10.15 -1.76 -1.08
CA ILE A 155 -10.41 -0.42 -0.55
C ILE A 155 -9.89 0.70 -1.45
N ALA A 156 -8.90 0.41 -2.31
CA ALA A 156 -8.19 1.42 -3.08
C ALA A 156 -9.05 2.07 -4.19
N PRO A 157 -9.84 1.33 -5.00
CA PRO A 157 -10.65 1.97 -6.06
C PRO A 157 -11.61 3.05 -5.55
N PRO A 158 -12.39 2.84 -4.47
CA PRO A 158 -13.20 3.91 -3.89
C PRO A 158 -12.39 5.14 -3.47
N MET A 159 -11.19 4.94 -2.88
CA MET A 159 -10.33 6.06 -2.46
C MET A 159 -9.88 6.92 -3.64
N TYR A 160 -9.45 6.30 -4.74
CA TYR A 160 -9.03 7.04 -5.93
C TYR A 160 -10.19 7.72 -6.66
N ARG A 161 -11.39 7.12 -6.65
CA ARG A 161 -12.59 7.73 -7.22
C ARG A 161 -12.98 8.98 -6.44
N MET A 162 -13.04 8.90 -5.11
CA MET A 162 -13.30 10.08 -4.26
C MET A 162 -12.24 11.16 -4.48
N LEU A 163 -10.95 10.78 -4.59
CA LEU A 163 -9.88 11.74 -4.86
C LEU A 163 -10.08 12.49 -6.20
N ILE A 164 -10.61 11.84 -7.24
CA ILE A 164 -10.96 12.51 -8.50
C ILE A 164 -12.08 13.52 -8.26
N ASP A 165 -13.18 13.09 -7.64
CA ASP A 165 -14.34 13.95 -7.37
C ASP A 165 -13.96 15.16 -6.51
N GLU A 166 -13.12 14.96 -5.49
CA GLU A 166 -12.60 15.99 -4.60
C GLU A 166 -11.70 17.01 -5.33
N VAL A 167 -10.80 16.53 -6.20
CA VAL A 167 -9.95 17.40 -7.02
C VAL A 167 -10.77 18.20 -8.02
N GLU A 168 -11.76 17.58 -8.66
CA GLU A 168 -12.68 18.27 -9.58
C GLU A 168 -13.45 19.38 -8.87
N ALA A 169 -14.02 19.09 -7.69
CA ALA A 169 -14.71 20.09 -6.88
C ALA A 169 -13.78 21.25 -6.45
N ALA A 170 -12.55 20.95 -6.02
CA ALA A 170 -11.58 21.97 -5.66
C ALA A 170 -11.18 22.86 -6.85
N VAL A 171 -11.08 22.29 -8.06
CA VAL A 171 -10.85 23.06 -9.29
C VAL A 171 -12.05 23.97 -9.61
N GLU A 172 -13.28 23.50 -9.44
CA GLU A 172 -14.50 24.32 -9.60
C GLU A 172 -14.52 25.51 -8.63
N ASP A 173 -14.05 25.29 -7.40
CA ASP A 173 -13.88 26.32 -6.36
C ASP A 173 -12.64 27.21 -6.57
N LYS A 174 -11.89 27.00 -7.67
CA LYS A 174 -10.68 27.75 -8.06
C LYS A 174 -9.51 27.58 -7.09
N GLU A 175 -9.47 26.46 -6.39
CA GLU A 175 -8.32 26.05 -5.61
C GLU A 175 -7.18 25.55 -6.55
N PRO A 176 -5.92 25.55 -6.11
CA PRO A 176 -4.78 25.25 -6.98
C PRO A 176 -4.59 23.74 -7.22
N TYR A 177 -5.61 23.06 -7.77
CA TYR A 177 -5.60 21.62 -8.07
C TYR A 177 -5.71 21.31 -9.58
N GLU A 178 -5.53 22.31 -10.46
CA GLU A 178 -5.45 22.14 -11.91
C GLU A 178 -4.16 21.42 -12.32
N PHE A 179 -4.06 20.13 -12.01
CA PHE A 179 -2.89 19.33 -12.25
C PHE A 179 -2.68 19.04 -13.73
N THR A 180 -1.43 19.12 -14.15
CA THR A 180 -0.97 18.64 -15.47
C THR A 180 -0.50 17.19 -15.40
N HIS A 181 -0.01 16.77 -14.23
CA HIS A 181 0.52 15.43 -13.98
C HIS A 181 0.19 15.01 -12.55
N TYR A 182 0.01 13.71 -12.38
CA TYR A 182 -0.03 13.04 -11.08
C TYR A 182 1.24 12.22 -10.93
N LEU A 183 1.92 12.38 -9.80
CA LEU A 183 3.11 11.62 -9.44
C LEU A 183 2.76 10.77 -8.23
N ILE A 184 2.72 9.45 -8.39
CA ILE A 184 2.53 8.51 -7.29
C ILE A 184 3.88 8.17 -6.69
N LEU A 185 4.02 8.37 -5.38
CA LEU A 185 5.13 7.83 -4.59
C LEU A 185 4.68 6.50 -3.98
N SER A 186 5.35 5.41 -4.34
CA SER A 186 5.04 4.06 -3.86
C SER A 186 6.32 3.28 -3.54
N LYS A 187 6.19 1.97 -3.30
CA LYS A 187 7.28 1.04 -3.02
C LYS A 187 7.13 -0.26 -3.82
N THR A 188 8.27 -0.87 -4.05
CA THR A 188 8.40 -2.24 -4.56
C THR A 188 9.32 -3.04 -3.65
N TYR A 189 9.36 -4.35 -3.83
CA TYR A 189 10.30 -5.20 -3.12
C TYR A 189 10.90 -6.29 -3.99
N GLN A 190 12.04 -6.80 -3.53
CA GLN A 190 12.69 -7.99 -4.04
C GLN A 190 12.93 -8.95 -2.88
N GLU A 191 12.73 -10.24 -3.13
CA GLU A 191 13.09 -11.31 -2.21
C GLU A 191 14.61 -11.49 -2.23
N VAL A 192 15.21 -11.55 -1.03
CA VAL A 192 16.65 -11.72 -0.85
C VAL A 192 16.91 -12.88 0.12
N GLU A 193 17.99 -13.64 -0.09
CA GLU A 193 18.39 -14.70 0.84
C GLU A 193 18.65 -14.13 2.25
N SER A 194 18.29 -14.89 3.29
CA SER A 194 18.50 -14.48 4.68
C SER A 194 19.97 -14.25 4.99
N THR A 195 20.24 -13.23 5.80
CA THR A 195 21.57 -13.03 6.39
C THR A 195 21.70 -13.66 7.79
N LEU A 196 20.60 -14.11 8.41
CA LEU A 196 20.60 -14.69 9.77
C LEU A 196 20.93 -16.19 9.82
N THR A 197 20.81 -16.93 8.72
CA THR A 197 21.15 -18.36 8.66
C THR A 197 22.62 -18.62 8.30
N GLU A 198 23.53 -17.70 8.61
CA GLU A 198 24.98 -17.87 8.40
C GLU A 198 25.66 -18.72 9.50
N THR A 199 25.14 -19.93 9.73
CA THR A 199 25.99 -21.07 10.07
C THR A 199 26.01 -21.97 8.83
N GLU A 200 27.10 -21.89 8.07
CA GLU A 200 27.45 -22.83 7.00
C GLU A 200 26.61 -22.77 5.70
N ARG A 201 26.83 -21.74 4.87
CA ARG A 201 26.88 -21.89 3.39
C ARG A 201 27.43 -20.63 2.72
N LYS A 202 28.75 -20.59 2.53
CA LYS A 202 29.35 -19.78 1.46
C LYS A 202 28.98 -20.42 0.13
N GLY A 203 28.02 -19.86 -0.60
CA GLY A 203 27.60 -20.43 -1.87
C GLY A 203 26.85 -19.45 -2.79
N LYS A 204 27.59 -18.92 -3.78
CA LYS A 204 27.14 -18.28 -5.03
C LYS A 204 26.30 -16.99 -4.91
N LYS A 205 26.93 -15.87 -5.30
CA LYS A 205 26.24 -14.66 -5.79
C LYS A 205 25.25 -15.06 -6.87
N ALA A 206 23.96 -15.14 -6.53
CA ALA A 206 22.89 -15.12 -7.51
C ALA A 206 22.83 -13.71 -8.12
N LYS A 207 23.64 -13.50 -9.17
CA LYS A 207 23.31 -12.53 -10.22
C LYS A 207 22.21 -13.17 -11.06
N ALA A 208 20.99 -13.15 -10.54
CA ALA A 208 19.78 -13.33 -11.32
C ALA A 208 18.97 -12.06 -11.11
N ASP A 209 18.40 -11.51 -12.16
CA ASP A 209 17.44 -10.40 -12.06
C ASP A 209 16.33 -10.82 -11.09
N ALA A 210 16.48 -10.44 -9.81
CA ALA A 210 15.48 -10.74 -8.80
C ALA A 210 14.21 -10.02 -9.23
N ALA A 211 13.13 -10.80 -9.42
CA ALA A 211 11.85 -10.24 -9.79
C ALA A 211 11.48 -9.16 -8.76
N MET A 212 10.96 -8.04 -9.27
CA MET A 212 10.53 -6.92 -8.45
C MET A 212 9.02 -6.95 -8.40
N TRP A 213 8.47 -6.92 -7.20
CA TRP A 213 7.03 -6.97 -6.96
C TRP A 213 6.54 -5.65 -6.37
N HIS A 214 5.28 -5.33 -6.64
CA HIS A 214 4.61 -4.17 -6.06
C HIS A 214 4.01 -4.56 -4.71
N PHE A 215 4.09 -3.66 -3.72
CA PHE A 215 3.34 -3.81 -2.47
C PHE A 215 1.85 -3.59 -2.70
N HIS A 216 1.51 -2.68 -3.62
CA HIS A 216 0.16 -2.30 -3.96
C HIS A 216 -0.19 -2.84 -5.35
N PRO A 217 -1.11 -3.82 -5.49
CA PRO A 217 -1.47 -4.39 -6.78
C PRO A 217 -2.00 -3.36 -7.80
N GLU A 218 -2.62 -2.27 -7.34
CA GLU A 218 -3.05 -1.16 -8.19
C GLU A 218 -1.89 -0.48 -8.96
N ASP A 219 -0.67 -0.52 -8.42
CA ASP A 219 0.50 0.08 -9.09
C ASP A 219 0.84 -0.66 -10.39
N GLU A 220 0.59 -1.96 -10.47
CA GLU A 220 0.79 -2.74 -11.70
C GLU A 220 -0.11 -2.25 -12.84
N VAL A 221 -1.25 -1.66 -12.49
CA VAL A 221 -2.16 -1.05 -13.45
C VAL A 221 -1.71 0.38 -13.74
N PHE A 222 -1.43 1.20 -12.74
CA PHE A 222 -0.98 2.59 -12.92
C PHE A 222 0.26 2.69 -13.82
N VAL A 223 1.21 1.77 -13.68
CA VAL A 223 2.41 1.66 -14.52
C VAL A 223 2.07 1.56 -16.02
N LYS A 224 0.98 0.86 -16.40
CA LYS A 224 0.56 0.71 -17.80
C LYS A 224 0.06 2.02 -18.42
N HIS A 225 -0.31 3.00 -17.60
CA HIS A 225 -0.80 4.31 -18.01
C HIS A 225 0.26 5.42 -17.83
N ALA A 226 1.41 5.08 -17.25
CA ALA A 226 2.46 6.03 -16.89
C ALA A 226 3.26 6.50 -18.11
N THR A 227 3.62 7.78 -18.10
CA THR A 227 4.57 8.37 -19.04
C THR A 227 6.02 8.12 -18.58
N ALA A 228 6.23 7.97 -17.27
CA ALA A 228 7.51 7.58 -16.68
C ALA A 228 7.26 6.78 -15.40
N HIS A 229 7.99 5.68 -15.19
CA HIS A 229 7.92 4.92 -13.96
C HIS A 229 9.22 4.13 -13.72
N GLY A 230 9.46 3.76 -12.46
CA GLY A 230 10.67 3.03 -12.12
C GLY A 230 11.02 3.08 -10.64
N SER A 231 11.86 2.12 -10.24
CA SER A 231 12.36 2.00 -8.87
C SER A 231 13.60 2.87 -8.63
N PHE A 232 13.81 3.22 -7.36
CA PHE A 232 15.04 3.83 -6.85
C PHE A 232 15.44 3.19 -5.51
N GLN A 233 16.72 3.27 -5.17
CA GLN A 233 17.23 2.79 -3.88
C GLN A 233 17.06 3.86 -2.80
N PHE A 234 16.63 3.45 -1.60
CA PHE A 234 16.65 4.32 -0.43
C PHE A 234 18.09 4.76 -0.09
N THR A 235 18.23 5.96 0.45
CA THR A 235 19.51 6.57 0.80
C THR A 235 20.18 5.83 1.95
N ASN A 236 19.40 5.43 2.96
CA ASN A 236 19.86 4.69 4.12
C ASN A 236 19.66 3.17 3.95
N GLU A 237 19.81 2.63 2.72
CA GLU A 237 19.55 1.20 2.48
C GLU A 237 20.42 0.27 3.34
N GLU A 238 21.61 0.71 3.74
CA GLU A 238 22.51 -0.01 4.64
C GLU A 238 21.97 -0.15 6.07
N LYS A 239 21.02 0.71 6.46
CA LYS A 239 20.30 0.60 7.74
C LYS A 239 19.08 -0.32 7.63
N ALA A 240 18.70 -0.73 6.41
CA ALA A 240 17.61 -1.68 6.22
C ALA A 240 18.05 -3.08 6.61
N VAL A 241 17.44 -3.63 7.65
CA VAL A 241 17.61 -5.04 8.00
C VAL A 241 16.59 -5.84 7.19
N ALA A 242 17.01 -6.45 6.08
CA ALA A 242 16.09 -7.21 5.20
C ALA A 242 15.31 -8.32 5.94
N ASP A 243 15.88 -8.82 7.05
CA ASP A 243 15.29 -9.84 7.89
C ASP A 243 14.28 -9.30 8.93
N SER A 244 14.21 -7.98 9.17
CA SER A 244 13.23 -7.39 10.13
C SER A 244 11.79 -7.38 9.61
N LYS A 245 11.59 -7.66 8.33
CA LYS A 245 10.27 -7.76 7.66
C LYS A 245 9.79 -9.21 7.52
N ARG A 246 10.48 -10.18 8.14
CA ARG A 246 10.07 -11.59 8.19
C ARG A 246 8.98 -11.81 9.22
N ALA A 247 7.73 -11.63 8.83
CA ALA A 247 6.64 -12.14 9.66
C ALA A 247 6.40 -13.65 9.39
N PHE A 248 6.53 -14.11 8.13
CA PHE A 248 6.12 -15.47 7.74
C PHE A 248 6.90 -16.11 6.56
N GLN A 249 8.02 -15.53 6.10
CA GLN A 249 8.77 -16.04 4.93
C GLN A 249 10.22 -16.44 5.27
N GLU A 250 10.72 -17.50 4.62
CA GLU A 250 12.12 -17.97 4.75
C GLU A 250 13.14 -17.02 4.10
N MET A 251 12.67 -16.13 3.20
CA MET A 251 13.45 -15.09 2.50
C MET A 251 13.24 -13.72 3.14
N GLY A 252 14.27 -12.88 3.12
CA GLY A 252 14.18 -11.49 3.54
C GLY A 252 13.57 -10.64 2.42
N VAL A 253 13.12 -9.44 2.75
CA VAL A 253 12.51 -8.52 1.78
C VAL A 253 13.34 -7.25 1.70
N LYS A 254 13.88 -6.94 0.51
CA LYS A 254 14.54 -5.67 0.23
C LYS A 254 13.58 -4.72 -0.46
N SER A 255 13.17 -3.67 0.24
CA SER A 255 12.28 -2.63 -0.28
C SER A 255 13.04 -1.59 -1.10
N HIS A 256 12.38 -1.08 -2.14
CA HIS A 256 12.83 -0.01 -3.00
C HIS A 256 11.70 1.02 -3.11
N GLY A 257 12.06 2.30 -3.21
CA GLY A 257 11.07 3.31 -3.56
C GLY A 257 10.70 3.20 -5.04
N TYR A 258 9.49 3.64 -5.40
CA TYR A 258 8.98 3.57 -6.76
C TYR A 258 8.24 4.86 -7.10
N LEU A 259 8.44 5.37 -8.32
CA LEU A 259 7.75 6.56 -8.81
C LEU A 259 6.93 6.19 -10.05
N ILE A 260 5.73 6.77 -10.15
CA ILE A 260 4.83 6.61 -11.30
C ILE A 260 4.30 7.98 -11.70
N LEU A 261 4.66 8.48 -12.88
CA LEU A 261 4.21 9.75 -13.41
C LEU A 261 3.15 9.52 -14.50
N ILE A 262 1.96 10.06 -14.30
CA ILE A 262 0.81 9.95 -15.20
C ILE A 262 0.39 11.36 -15.62
N GLU A 263 0.17 11.57 -16.92
CA GLU A 263 -0.43 12.82 -17.42
C GLU A 263 -1.89 12.94 -16.95
N ALA A 264 -2.34 14.13 -16.57
CA ALA A 264 -3.68 14.34 -16.03
C ALA A 264 -4.80 13.80 -16.95
N SER A 265 -4.63 13.91 -18.27
CA SER A 265 -5.58 13.37 -19.26
C SER A 265 -5.74 11.85 -19.24
N LYS A 266 -4.80 11.11 -18.64
CA LYS A 266 -4.83 9.65 -18.48
C LYS A 266 -5.23 9.22 -17.07
N TRP A 267 -5.31 10.14 -16.11
CA TRP A 267 -5.52 9.84 -14.69
C TRP A 267 -6.84 9.12 -14.44
N GLU A 268 -7.95 9.71 -14.88
CA GLU A 268 -9.29 9.12 -14.71
C GLU A 268 -9.40 7.74 -15.37
N GLY A 269 -8.80 7.58 -16.56
CA GLY A 269 -8.74 6.30 -17.27
C GLY A 269 -7.91 5.24 -16.53
N ALA A 270 -6.82 5.64 -15.88
CA ALA A 270 -5.99 4.75 -15.08
C ALA A 270 -6.72 4.28 -13.81
N VAL A 271 -7.42 5.19 -13.12
CA VAL A 271 -8.25 4.85 -11.94
C VAL A 271 -9.37 3.88 -12.32
N LYS A 272 -10.06 4.10 -13.45
CA LYS A 272 -11.07 3.15 -13.96
C LYS A 272 -10.47 1.77 -14.28
N ALA A 273 -9.24 1.70 -14.77
CA ALA A 273 -8.56 0.44 -15.02
C ALA A 273 -8.22 -0.30 -13.70
N VAL A 274 -7.83 0.44 -12.66
CA VAL A 274 -7.61 -0.12 -11.31
C VAL A 274 -8.89 -0.69 -10.74
N GLU A 275 -10.01 0.04 -10.88
CA GLU A 275 -11.33 -0.43 -10.45
C GLU A 275 -11.71 -1.75 -11.12
N GLN A 276 -11.50 -1.87 -12.44
CA GLN A 276 -11.76 -3.11 -13.16
C GLN A 276 -10.84 -4.26 -12.74
N TYR A 277 -9.58 -3.95 -12.40
CA TYR A 277 -8.59 -4.95 -12.00
C TYR A 277 -8.86 -5.52 -10.59
N LEU A 278 -9.28 -4.67 -9.66
CA LEU A 278 -9.54 -5.03 -8.26
C LEU A 278 -11.01 -5.33 -7.96
N SER A 279 -11.89 -5.24 -8.96
CA SER A 279 -13.29 -5.63 -8.80
C SER A 279 -13.38 -7.13 -8.47
N PRO A 280 -14.24 -7.53 -7.52
CA PRO A 280 -14.48 -8.95 -7.24
C PRO A 280 -14.89 -9.67 -8.53
N PRO A 281 -14.47 -10.94 -8.73
CA PRO A 281 -15.02 -11.76 -9.80
C PRO A 281 -16.55 -11.79 -9.69
N GLN A 282 -17.24 -11.43 -10.78
CA GLN A 282 -18.70 -11.55 -10.88
C GLN A 282 -19.16 -13.01 -10.85
#